data_AF-A0A231VZD8-F1
#
_entry.id   AF-A0A231VZD8-F1
#
_cell.length_a   1.000
_cell.length_b   1.000
_cell.length_c   1.000
_cell.angle_alpha   90.00
_cell.angle_beta   90.00
_cell.angle_gamma   90.00
#
_symmetry.space_group_name_H-M   'P 1'
#
loop_
_entity.id
_entity.type
_entity.pdbx_description
1 polymer ?
#
loop_
_entity_poly.entity_id
_entity_poly.type
_entity_poly.pdbx_seq_one_letter_code
_entity_poly.pdbx_strand_id
1 'polypeptide(L)' 'MKITYEDKVQSYEHKKQGQSLKQLSKRFSVDVSGLRYMMRLIEHFGIESIKKVKNYHYSPEPKQEMIDKFFLVG' A
#
# COMPACT_ATOMS: atom_id res chain seq x y z
N MET A 1 -12.28 10.37 -4.52
CA MET A 1 -12.51 8.90 -4.47
C MET A 1 -11.25 8.21 -3.98
N LYS A 2 -11.38 7.08 -3.25
CA LYS A 2 -10.24 6.22 -2.90
C LYS A 2 -10.22 5.04 -3.88
N ILE A 3 -9.07 4.77 -4.50
CA ILE A 3 -8.87 3.60 -5.37
C ILE A 3 -9.07 2.31 -4.57
N THR A 4 -9.93 1.40 -5.04
CA THR A 4 -10.19 0.11 -4.38
C THR A 4 -9.05 -0.88 -4.63
N TYR A 5 -9.01 -1.99 -3.89
CA TYR A 5 -8.03 -3.04 -4.17
C TYR A 5 -8.22 -3.64 -5.57
N GLU A 6 -9.47 -3.87 -5.98
CA GLU A 6 -9.79 -4.37 -7.32
C GLU A 6 -9.31 -3.41 -8.41
N ASP A 7 -9.51 -2.10 -8.24
CA ASP A 7 -9.01 -1.10 -9.21
C ASP A 7 -7.48 -1.14 -9.37
N LYS A 8 -6.74 -1.36 -8.28
CA LYS A 8 -5.28 -1.51 -8.31
C LYS A 8 -4.84 -2.76 -9.05
N VAL A 9 -5.52 -3.88 -8.82
CA VAL A 9 -5.25 -5.15 -9.51
C VAL A 9 -5.55 -5.02 -11.00
N GLN A 10 -6.73 -4.50 -11.36
CA GLN A 10 -7.15 -4.32 -12.75
C GLN A 10 -6.22 -3.38 -13.53
N SER A 11 -5.78 -2.28 -12.91
CA SER A 11 -4.84 -1.35 -13.56
C SER A 11 -3.45 -1.98 -13.77
N TYR A 12 -3.00 -2.87 -12.89
CA TYR A 12 -1.76 -3.63 -13.07
C TYR A 12 -1.86 -4.66 -14.21
N GLU A 13 -2.93 -5.45 -14.24
CA GLU A 13 -3.17 -6.42 -15.33
C GLU A 13 -3.25 -5.75 -16.70
N HIS A 14 -3.97 -4.63 -16.78
CA HIS A 14 -4.03 -3.84 -18.02
C HIS A 14 -2.68 -3.24 -18.43
N LYS A 15 -1.82 -2.88 -17.46
CA LYS A 15 -0.46 -2.44 -17.77
C LYS A 15 0.39 -3.58 -18.35
N LYS A 16 0.22 -4.80 -17.83
CA LYS A 16 0.86 -6.02 -18.37
C LYS A 16 0.40 -6.31 -19.80
N GLN A 17 -0.86 -6.02 -20.11
CA GLN A 17 -1.41 -6.09 -21.47
C GLN A 17 -0.90 -4.98 -22.42
N GLY A 18 -0.03 -4.09 -21.94
CA GLY A 18 0.60 -3.04 -22.76
C GLY A 18 -0.17 -1.73 -22.82
N GLN A 19 -1.22 -1.53 -22.02
CA GLN A 19 -1.91 -0.23 -21.99
C GLN A 19 -1.02 0.88 -21.45
N SER A 20 -1.23 2.10 -21.96
CA SER A 20 -0.47 3.27 -21.52
C SER A 20 -0.94 3.77 -20.15
N LEU A 21 0.00 4.30 -19.36
CA LEU A 21 -0.29 4.91 -18.06
C LEU A 21 -1.28 6.08 -18.14
N LYS A 22 -1.26 6.85 -19.24
CA LYS A 22 -2.19 7.97 -19.44
C LYS A 22 -3.63 7.50 -19.65
N GLN A 23 -3.83 6.39 -20.36
CA GLN A 23 -5.16 5.80 -20.55
C GLN A 23 -5.68 5.22 -19.23
N LEU A 24 -4.83 4.50 -18.49
CA LEU A 24 -5.19 3.97 -17.16
C LEU A 24 -5.52 5.09 -16.18
N SER A 25 -4.73 6.16 -16.17
CA SER A 25 -4.95 7.34 -15.32
C SER A 25 -6.33 7.95 -15.53
N LYS A 26 -6.74 8.14 -16.80
CA LYS A 26 -8.07 8.65 -17.13
C LYS A 26 -9.19 7.68 -16.73
N ARG A 27 -9.00 6.38 -16.96
CA ARG A 27 -10.03 5.36 -16.69
C ARG A 27 -10.31 5.18 -15.20
N PHE A 28 -9.25 5.15 -14.39
CA PHE A 28 -9.35 4.96 -12.94
C PHE A 28 -9.42 6.28 -12.17
N SER A 29 -9.40 7.43 -12.86
CA SER A 29 -9.32 8.77 -12.26
C SER A 29 -8.18 8.90 -11.24
N VAL A 30 -7.03 8.30 -11.53
CA VAL A 30 -5.82 8.32 -10.70
C VAL A 30 -4.72 9.04 -11.44
N ASP A 31 -3.88 9.76 -10.73
CA ASP A 31 -2.74 10.43 -11.33
C ASP A 31 -1.70 9.43 -11.89
N VAL A 32 -0.98 9.83 -12.92
CA VAL A 32 0.02 8.99 -13.60
C VAL A 32 1.20 8.61 -12.68
N SER A 33 1.61 9.51 -11.79
CA SER A 33 2.65 9.28 -10.80
C SER A 33 2.23 8.26 -9.74
N GLY A 34 1.00 8.32 -9.25
CA GLY A 34 0.42 7.32 -8.33
C GLY A 34 0.37 5.93 -8.96
N LEU A 35 -0.04 5.81 -10.23
CA LEU A 35 0.01 4.54 -10.95
C LEU A 35 1.44 4.03 -11.13
N ARG A 36 2.39 4.91 -11.47
CA ARG A 36 3.80 4.54 -11.62
C ARG A 36 4.40 4.03 -10.31
N TYR A 37 4.07 4.70 -9.19
CA TYR A 37 4.51 4.29 -7.86
C TYR A 37 3.95 2.91 -7.49
N MET A 38 2.65 2.71 -7.71
CA MET A 38 1.99 1.42 -7.47
C MET A 38 2.61 0.28 -8.29
N MET A 39 2.93 0.52 -9.56
CA MET A 39 3.59 -0.50 -10.40
C MET A 39 4.96 -0.90 -9.85
N ARG A 40 5.77 0.07 -9.42
CA ARG A 40 7.07 -0.21 -8.81
C ARG A 40 6.95 -1.02 -7.51
N LEU A 41 5.94 -0.74 -6.69
CA LEU A 41 5.64 -1.52 -5.50
C LEU A 41 5.35 -2.98 -5.85
N ILE A 42 4.51 -3.20 -6.87
CA ILE A 42 4.16 -4.57 -7.31
C ILE A 42 5.36 -5.28 -7.94
N GLU A 43 6.19 -4.57 -8.72
CA GLU A 43 7.41 -5.13 -9.32
C GLU A 43 8.41 -5.61 -8.25
N HIS A 44 8.52 -4.90 -7.13
CA HIS A 44 9.50 -5.21 -6.10
C HIS A 44 8.99 -6.19 -5.03
N PHE A 45 7.73 -6.06 -4.62
CA PHE A 45 7.16 -6.81 -3.49
C PHE A 45 6.05 -7.78 -3.90
N GLY A 46 5.69 -7.84 -5.18
CA GLY A 46 4.58 -8.63 -5.67
C GLY A 46 3.21 -7.98 -5.44
N ILE A 47 2.15 -8.63 -5.95
CA ILE A 47 0.79 -8.10 -5.93
C ILE A 47 0.17 -8.07 -4.53
N GLU A 48 0.74 -8.78 -3.56
CA GLU A 48 0.29 -8.74 -2.17
C GLU A 48 0.58 -7.39 -1.51
N SER A 49 1.57 -6.64 -2.00
CA SER A 49 1.94 -5.32 -1.48
C SER A 49 0.85 -4.26 -1.60
N ILE A 50 -0.03 -4.37 -2.61
CA ILE A 50 -1.17 -3.46 -2.79
C ILE A 50 -2.40 -3.89 -1.97
N LYS A 51 -2.39 -5.11 -1.43
CA LYS A 51 -3.45 -5.61 -0.56
C LYS A 51 -3.39 -4.83 0.74
N LYS A 52 -4.51 -4.20 1.08
CA LYS A 52 -4.60 -3.45 2.32
C LYS A 52 -4.64 -4.45 3.48
N VAL A 53 -3.51 -4.62 4.16
CA VAL A 53 -3.49 -5.31 5.45
C VAL A 53 -4.23 -4.41 6.46
N LYS A 54 -4.83 -5.01 7.50
CA LYS A 54 -5.27 -4.22 8.65
C LYS A 54 -4.07 -3.41 9.12
N ASN A 55 -4.26 -2.11 9.37
CA ASN A 55 -3.22 -1.32 10.04
C ASN A 55 -3.01 -2.00 11.39
N TYR A 56 -1.93 -2.76 11.54
CA TYR A 56 -1.51 -3.23 12.84
C TYR A 56 -1.08 -1.98 13.58
N HIS A 57 -2.01 -1.42 14.37
CA HIS A 57 -1.62 -0.47 15.39
C HIS A 57 -0.66 -1.22 16.31
N TYR A 58 0.51 -0.63 16.57
CA TYR A 58 1.39 -1.15 17.60
C TYR A 58 0.58 -1.33 18.87
N SER A 59 0.60 -2.54 19.44
CA SER A 59 0.05 -2.77 20.77
C SER A 59 0.69 -1.75 21.73
N PRO A 60 -0.06 -1.17 22.67
CA PRO A 60 0.54 -0.33 23.70
C PRO A 60 1.40 -1.14 24.68
N GLU A 61 1.23 -2.47 24.75
CA GLU A 61 1.91 -3.35 25.72
C GLU A 61 3.44 -3.23 25.68
N PRO A 62 4.13 -3.27 24.52
CA PRO A 62 5.58 -3.14 24.49
C PRO A 62 6.06 -1.74 24.93
N LYS A 63 5.24 -0.71 24.72
CA LYS A 63 5.54 0.64 25.21
C LYS A 63 5.38 0.71 26.73
N GLN A 64 4.33 0.09 27.26
CA GLN A 64 4.09 -0.01 28.69
C GLN A 64 5.18 -0.82 29.38
N GLU A 65 5.61 -1.96 28.80
CA GLU A 65 6.73 -2.76 29.31
C GLU A 65 8.05 -1.97 29.36
N MET A 66 8.34 -1.14 28.36
CA MET A 66 9.53 -0.27 28.39
C MET A 66 9.44 0.80 29.49
N ILE A 67 8.25 1.39 29.67
CA ILE A 67 7.97 2.37 30.72
C ILE A 67 8.14 1.71 32.10
N ASP A 68 7.50 0.58 32.33
CA ASP A 68 7.52 -0.13 33.62
C ASP A 68 8.94 -0.59 33.97
N LYS A 69 9.72 -1.09 33.00
CA LYS A 69 11.15 -1.39 33.20
C LYS A 69 11.96 -0.18 33.63
N PHE A 70 11.65 1.01 33.11
CA PHE A 70 12.37 2.24 33.47
C PHE A 70 12.03 2.73 34.88
N PHE A 71 10.78 2.55 35.32
CA PHE A 71 10.31 3.00 36.63
C PHE A 71 10.54 1.98 37.76
N LEU A 72 10.64 0.67 37.47
CA LEU A 72 10.87 -0.39 38.46
C LEU A 72 12.36 -0.61 38.82
N VAL A 73 13.29 0.03 38.13
CA VAL A 73 14.74 -0.04 38.40
C VAL A 73 15.21 1.07 39.35
N GLY A 74 14.29 1.86 39.91
CA GLY A 74 14.54 2.90 40.92
C GLY A 74 14.44 2.41 42.35
#